data_AF-A0A6V6ZBH2-F1
#
_entry.id   AF-A0A6V6ZBH2-F1
#
_cell.length_a   1.000
_cell.length_b   1.000
_cell.length_c   1.000
_cell.angle_alpha   90.00
_cell.angle_beta   90.00
_cell.angle_gamma   90.00
#
_symmetry.space_group_name_H-M   'P 1'
#
loop_
_entity.id
_entity.type
_entity.pdbx_description
1 polymer ?
#
loop_
_entity_poly.entity_id
_entity_poly.type
_entity_poly.pdbx_seq_one_letter_code
_entity_poly.pdbx_strand_id
1 'polypeptide(L)'
;MKTIKLAIAGLFLIVANTTQAQVSINVNIGTPPAWGPAGYSEMEYYYLPDIEAYYDVRASQFIYFGGGRWVRTTYLPRAYRNYDLYGGYKVVLTDYHGRTPYKYFDRHKVKYYKGYHGAPQRCYKPRAAYSYNDRRHDNRKNYKHYDKHDRHEKHDRHDQDDRNDRHDDHHGHGRR
;
A
#
# COMPACT_ATOMS: atom_id res chain seq x y z
N MET A 1 -29.57 73.00 -17.17
CA MET A 1 -30.10 71.61 -17.19
C MET A 1 -29.24 70.66 -18.03
N LYS A 2 -27.92 70.58 -17.80
CA LYS A 2 -27.04 69.65 -18.55
C LYS A 2 -26.09 68.83 -17.68
N THR A 3 -25.92 69.19 -16.40
CA THR A 3 -25.03 68.52 -15.45
C THR A 3 -25.71 67.41 -14.64
N ILE A 4 -27.05 67.40 -14.56
CA ILE A 4 -27.82 66.40 -13.79
C ILE A 4 -27.90 65.04 -14.52
N LYS A 5 -27.78 65.02 -15.86
CA LYS A 5 -27.83 63.77 -16.64
C LYS A 5 -26.59 62.89 -16.46
N LEU A 6 -25.45 63.47 -16.09
CA LEU A 6 -24.20 62.72 -15.87
C LEU A 6 -24.11 62.10 -14.47
N ALA A 7 -24.87 62.62 -13.49
CA ALA A 7 -24.90 62.06 -12.14
C ALA A 7 -25.69 60.73 -12.07
N ILE A 8 -26.67 60.54 -12.97
CA ILE A 8 -27.51 59.32 -12.99
C ILE A 8 -26.80 58.15 -13.70
N ALA A 9 -25.89 58.44 -14.64
CA ALA A 9 -25.10 57.40 -15.31
C ALA A 9 -23.94 56.87 -14.46
N GLY A 10 -23.44 57.65 -13.50
CA GLY A 10 -22.34 57.24 -12.60
C GLY A 10 -22.76 56.31 -11.47
N LEU A 11 -24.06 56.20 -11.17
CA LEU A 11 -24.55 55.41 -10.04
C LEU A 11 -24.78 53.92 -10.37
N PHE A 12 -24.74 53.54 -11.65
CA PHE A 12 -25.00 52.15 -12.08
C PHE A 12 -23.75 51.25 -12.14
N LEU A 13 -22.56 51.77 -11.85
CA LEU A 13 -21.29 51.10 -12.19
C LEU A 13 -20.39 50.76 -10.98
N ILE A 14 -20.95 50.66 -9.77
CA ILE A 14 -20.15 50.33 -8.57
C ILE A 14 -20.89 49.34 -7.66
N VAL A 15 -21.40 48.23 -8.18
CA VAL A 15 -21.69 47.05 -7.33
C VAL A 15 -21.57 45.74 -8.11
N ALA A 16 -20.42 45.50 -8.75
CA ALA A 16 -20.02 44.13 -9.10
C ALA A 16 -19.17 43.59 -7.95
N ASN A 17 -19.79 43.32 -6.80
CA ASN A 17 -19.14 42.56 -5.76
C ASN A 17 -18.94 41.15 -6.29
N THR A 18 -17.72 40.82 -6.68
CA THR A 18 -17.31 39.44 -6.96
C THR A 18 -17.44 38.67 -5.65
N THR A 19 -18.54 37.93 -5.53
CA THR A 19 -18.77 37.06 -4.39
C THR A 19 -17.76 35.93 -4.47
N GLN A 20 -16.66 36.04 -3.73
CA GLN A 20 -15.80 34.89 -3.47
C GLN A 20 -16.53 34.00 -2.49
N ALA A 21 -17.47 33.20 -3.00
CA ALA A 21 -17.99 32.09 -2.24
C ALA A 21 -16.86 31.07 -2.11
N GLN A 22 -16.10 31.14 -1.01
CA GLN A 22 -15.37 29.98 -0.55
C GLN A 22 -16.42 28.97 -0.09
N VAL A 23 -16.83 28.10 -1.01
CA VAL A 23 -17.71 26.99 -0.69
C VAL A 23 -16.89 26.01 0.12
N SER A 24 -16.91 26.16 1.44
CA SER A 24 -16.47 25.12 2.35
C SER A 24 -17.56 24.04 2.36
N ILE A 25 -17.44 23.07 1.45
CA ILE A 25 -18.29 21.89 1.54
C ILE A 25 -17.75 21.08 2.71
N ASN A 26 -18.41 21.19 3.86
CA ASN A 26 -18.18 20.30 4.99
C ASN A 26 -18.73 18.91 4.64
N VAL A 27 -18.01 18.17 3.78
CA VAL A 27 -18.35 16.79 3.48
C VAL A 27 -17.99 15.98 4.72
N ASN A 28 -18.99 15.40 5.39
CA ASN A 28 -18.76 14.42 6.44
C ASN A 28 -18.23 13.13 5.79
N ILE A 29 -16.93 13.14 5.49
CA ILE A 29 -16.15 12.01 5.04
C ILE A 29 -15.87 11.23 6.33
N GLY A 30 -16.52 10.07 6.48
CA GLY A 30 -16.38 9.26 7.69
C GLY A 30 -14.90 9.03 8.05
N THR A 31 -14.63 8.71 9.31
CA THR A 31 -13.25 8.47 9.74
C THR A 31 -12.69 7.25 9.02
N PRO A 32 -11.53 7.36 8.33
CA PRO A 32 -10.93 6.21 7.68
C PRO A 32 -10.62 5.11 8.70
N PRO A 33 -10.80 3.84 8.31
CA PRO A 33 -10.41 2.73 9.16
C PRO A 33 -8.90 2.77 9.41
N ALA A 34 -8.46 2.27 10.56
CA ALA A 34 -7.05 2.26 10.94
C ALA A 34 -6.14 1.65 9.85
N TRP A 35 -6.59 0.58 9.22
CA TRP A 35 -5.88 -0.13 8.14
C TRP A 35 -5.92 0.57 6.78
N GLY A 36 -6.75 1.61 6.60
CA GLY A 36 -6.89 2.34 5.34
C GLY A 36 -5.61 3.10 4.96
N PRO A 37 -5.38 3.45 3.68
CA PRO A 37 -4.19 4.18 3.26
C PRO A 37 -4.13 5.59 3.88
N ALA A 38 -2.95 5.99 4.35
CA ALA A 38 -2.68 7.35 4.81
C ALA A 38 -2.44 8.31 3.64
N GLY A 39 -2.64 9.62 3.89
CA GLY A 39 -2.29 10.67 2.93
C GLY A 39 -3.41 11.08 1.97
N TYR A 40 -4.64 10.65 2.23
CA TYR A 40 -5.82 11.02 1.46
C TYR A 40 -6.74 11.90 2.32
N SER A 41 -7.17 13.04 1.77
CA SER A 41 -8.09 13.96 2.42
C SER A 41 -9.55 13.61 2.14
N GLU A 42 -9.83 13.10 0.95
CA GLU A 42 -11.17 12.77 0.47
C GLU A 42 -11.17 11.37 -0.13
N MET A 43 -11.82 10.44 0.55
CA MET A 43 -11.99 9.08 0.08
C MET A 43 -13.34 8.53 0.52
N GLU A 44 -14.14 8.12 -0.45
CA GLU A 44 -15.42 7.46 -0.18
C GLU A 44 -15.27 5.94 -0.15
N TYR A 45 -14.41 5.40 -1.01
CA TYR A 45 -14.27 3.96 -1.20
C TYR A 45 -12.83 3.50 -1.32
N TYR A 46 -12.56 2.33 -0.75
CA TYR A 46 -11.39 1.53 -1.08
C TYR A 46 -11.79 0.33 -1.91
N TYR A 47 -11.04 0.01 -2.96
CA TYR A 47 -11.11 -1.28 -3.64
C TYR A 47 -10.03 -2.21 -3.08
N LEU A 48 -10.39 -3.47 -2.83
CA LEU A 48 -9.56 -4.53 -2.25
C LEU A 48 -9.42 -5.64 -3.30
N PRO A 49 -8.40 -5.58 -4.17
CA PRO A 49 -8.30 -6.47 -5.34
C PRO A 49 -8.30 -7.96 -5.02
N ASP A 50 -7.59 -8.38 -3.97
CA ASP A 50 -7.37 -9.81 -3.68
C ASP A 50 -8.64 -10.56 -3.30
N ILE A 51 -9.62 -9.82 -2.80
CA ILE A 51 -10.93 -10.30 -2.38
C ILE A 51 -12.07 -9.67 -3.20
N GLU A 52 -11.72 -8.94 -4.27
CA GLU A 52 -12.65 -8.29 -5.21
C GLU A 52 -13.79 -7.52 -4.51
N ALA A 53 -13.45 -6.84 -3.42
CA ALA A 53 -14.40 -6.16 -2.55
C ALA A 53 -14.15 -4.65 -2.51
N TYR A 54 -15.15 -3.91 -2.08
CA TYR A 54 -15.03 -2.49 -1.73
C TYR A 54 -15.19 -2.32 -0.22
N TYR A 55 -14.66 -1.21 0.29
CA TYR A 55 -14.97 -0.71 1.62
C TYR A 55 -15.49 0.73 1.52
N ASP A 56 -16.70 0.95 2.01
CA ASP A 56 -17.36 2.25 2.12
C ASP A 56 -16.89 2.92 3.41
N VAL A 57 -16.09 3.99 3.28
CA VAL A 57 -15.49 4.71 4.41
C VAL A 57 -16.56 5.40 5.25
N ARG A 58 -17.61 5.93 4.61
CA ARG A 58 -18.67 6.69 5.27
C ARG A 58 -19.59 5.78 6.07
N ALA A 59 -19.95 4.63 5.51
CA ALA A 59 -20.81 3.65 6.16
C ALA A 59 -20.06 2.66 7.07
N SER A 60 -18.73 2.61 6.99
CA SER A 60 -17.90 1.58 7.63
C SER A 60 -18.34 0.15 7.28
N GLN A 61 -18.61 -0.08 5.99
CA GLN A 61 -19.14 -1.35 5.48
C GLN A 61 -18.31 -1.88 4.32
N PHE A 62 -18.15 -3.20 4.28
CA PHE A 62 -17.68 -3.91 3.11
C PHE A 62 -18.79 -4.07 2.08
N ILE A 63 -18.42 -4.03 0.81
CA ILE A 63 -19.30 -4.31 -0.33
C ILE A 63 -18.65 -5.40 -1.17
N TYR A 64 -19.30 -6.53 -1.34
CA TYR A 64 -18.77 -7.64 -2.14
C TYR A 64 -19.89 -8.34 -2.89
N PHE A 65 -19.51 -9.10 -3.92
CA PHE A 65 -20.44 -9.92 -4.67
C PHE A 65 -20.64 -11.26 -3.96
N GLY A 66 -21.88 -11.59 -3.59
CA GLY A 66 -22.22 -12.82 -2.88
C GLY A 66 -23.69 -13.18 -3.03
N GLY A 67 -23.99 -14.47 -3.23
CA GLY A 67 -25.37 -14.93 -3.44
C GLY A 67 -26.04 -14.30 -4.67
N GLY A 68 -25.25 -14.08 -5.73
CA GLY A 68 -25.74 -13.52 -7.01
C GLY A 68 -25.99 -12.00 -7.00
N ARG A 69 -25.64 -11.28 -5.94
CA ARG A 69 -25.84 -9.82 -5.84
C ARG A 69 -24.72 -9.14 -5.08
N TRP A 70 -24.61 -7.82 -5.25
CA TRP A 70 -23.77 -6.98 -4.42
C TRP A 70 -24.44 -6.76 -3.06
N VAL A 71 -23.74 -7.06 -1.98
CA VAL A 71 -24.23 -6.92 -0.60
C VAL A 71 -23.34 -5.97 0.18
N ARG A 72 -23.94 -5.27 1.16
CA ARG A 72 -23.22 -4.43 2.12
C ARG A 72 -23.28 -5.05 3.51
N THR A 73 -22.14 -5.20 4.17
CA THR A 73 -22.06 -5.75 5.53
C THR A 73 -20.91 -5.13 6.32
N THR A 74 -21.01 -5.12 7.65
CA THR A 74 -19.94 -4.61 8.53
C THR A 74 -18.71 -5.51 8.54
N TYR A 75 -18.86 -6.78 8.18
CA TYR A 75 -17.79 -7.77 8.18
C TYR A 75 -17.66 -8.44 6.81
N LEU A 76 -16.44 -8.83 6.46
CA LEU A 76 -16.17 -9.68 5.30
C LEU A 76 -16.90 -11.03 5.41
N PRO A 77 -17.23 -11.68 4.27
CA PRO A 77 -17.85 -13.00 4.30
C PRO A 77 -16.88 -14.02 4.89
N ARG A 78 -17.40 -15.18 5.33
CA ARG A 78 -16.59 -16.24 5.97
C ARG A 78 -15.36 -16.64 5.15
N ALA A 79 -15.48 -16.66 3.82
CA ALA A 79 -14.38 -16.97 2.90
C ALA A 79 -13.17 -16.02 3.03
N TYR A 80 -13.40 -14.77 3.44
CA TYR A 80 -12.37 -13.72 3.53
C TYR A 80 -12.21 -13.17 4.95
N ARG A 81 -12.74 -13.87 5.97
CA ARG A 81 -12.70 -13.41 7.37
C ARG A 81 -11.27 -13.22 7.90
N ASN A 82 -10.32 -13.97 7.35
CA ASN A 82 -8.91 -13.94 7.74
C ASN A 82 -8.05 -13.07 6.82
N TYR A 83 -8.66 -12.29 5.92
CA TYR A 83 -7.92 -11.38 5.06
C TYR A 83 -7.21 -10.31 5.90
N ASP A 84 -5.91 -10.11 5.68
CA ASP A 84 -5.15 -9.10 6.41
C ASP A 84 -5.38 -7.70 5.82
N LEU A 85 -6.31 -6.97 6.41
CA LEU A 85 -6.63 -5.61 5.98
C LEU A 85 -5.47 -4.63 6.15
N TYR A 86 -4.53 -4.89 7.07
CA TYR A 86 -3.38 -4.01 7.28
C TYR A 86 -2.34 -4.17 6.18
N GLY A 87 -1.90 -5.40 5.89
CA GLY A 87 -0.89 -5.69 4.86
C GLY A 87 -1.43 -5.77 3.43
N GLY A 88 -2.73 -6.08 3.26
CA GLY A 88 -3.33 -6.27 1.94
C GLY A 88 -3.31 -4.99 1.09
N TYR A 89 -3.08 -5.17 -0.22
CA TYR A 89 -3.11 -4.06 -1.17
C TYR A 89 -4.51 -3.48 -1.29
N LYS A 90 -4.60 -2.16 -1.35
CA LYS A 90 -5.84 -1.41 -1.30
C LYS A 90 -5.73 -0.17 -2.17
N VAL A 91 -6.77 0.09 -2.94
CA VAL A 91 -6.80 1.19 -3.91
C VAL A 91 -7.79 2.22 -3.42
N VAL A 92 -7.33 3.46 -3.26
CA VAL A 92 -8.24 4.57 -2.98
C VAL A 92 -8.91 5.00 -4.28
N LEU A 93 -10.24 4.94 -4.33
CA LEU A 93 -11.02 5.37 -5.48
C LEU A 93 -11.31 6.87 -5.35
N THR A 94 -10.47 7.69 -5.98
CA THR A 94 -10.58 9.16 -5.96
C THR A 94 -11.47 9.71 -7.07
N ASP A 95 -11.75 8.93 -8.10
CA ASP A 95 -12.49 9.32 -9.30
C ASP A 95 -13.96 8.85 -9.29
N TYR A 96 -14.43 8.24 -8.19
CA TYR A 96 -15.79 7.76 -8.04
C TYR A 96 -16.51 8.43 -6.85
N HIS A 97 -17.66 9.02 -7.15
CA HIS A 97 -18.59 9.56 -6.18
C HIS A 97 -19.97 8.95 -6.42
N GLY A 98 -20.59 8.36 -5.40
CA GLY A 98 -21.90 7.73 -5.54
C GLY A 98 -22.15 6.57 -4.59
N ARG A 99 -23.25 5.83 -4.82
CA ARG A 99 -23.72 4.75 -3.93
C ARG A 99 -23.46 3.34 -4.48
N THR A 100 -22.80 3.20 -5.60
CA THR A 100 -22.67 1.94 -6.37
C THR A 100 -21.28 1.81 -6.98
N PRO A 101 -20.20 1.77 -6.16
CA PRO A 101 -18.81 1.71 -6.66
C PRO A 101 -18.56 0.51 -7.59
N TYR A 102 -19.30 -0.58 -7.36
CA TYR A 102 -19.28 -1.79 -8.17
C TYR A 102 -19.84 -1.62 -9.59
N LYS A 103 -20.44 -0.48 -9.95
CA LYS A 103 -20.84 -0.20 -11.34
C LYS A 103 -19.66 -0.28 -12.31
N TYR A 104 -18.45 0.00 -11.82
CA TYR A 104 -17.21 -0.07 -12.58
C TYR A 104 -16.35 -1.29 -12.22
N PHE A 105 -16.97 -2.34 -11.67
CA PHE A 105 -16.25 -3.52 -11.19
C PHE A 105 -15.33 -4.14 -12.23
N ASP A 106 -15.82 -4.37 -13.46
CA ASP A 106 -15.00 -4.99 -14.51
C ASP A 106 -13.76 -4.15 -14.84
N ARG A 107 -13.89 -2.82 -14.83
CA ARG A 107 -12.76 -1.91 -15.01
C ARG A 107 -11.79 -1.99 -13.84
N HIS A 108 -12.29 -1.95 -12.60
CA HIS A 108 -11.46 -2.03 -11.40
C HIS A 108 -10.70 -3.35 -11.31
N LYS A 109 -11.37 -4.47 -11.64
CA LYS A 109 -10.78 -5.82 -11.65
C LYS A 109 -9.62 -5.93 -12.64
N VAL A 110 -9.77 -5.38 -13.84
CA VAL A 110 -8.71 -5.41 -14.85
C VAL A 110 -7.57 -4.44 -14.49
N LYS A 111 -7.90 -3.22 -14.07
CA LYS A 111 -6.91 -2.18 -13.75
C LYS A 111 -6.09 -2.53 -12.50
N TYR A 112 -6.74 -3.12 -11.50
CA TYR A 112 -6.16 -3.51 -10.22
C TYR A 112 -6.38 -5.01 -10.03
N TYR A 113 -5.55 -5.79 -10.72
CA TYR A 113 -5.68 -7.24 -10.75
C TYR A 113 -5.28 -7.87 -9.40
N LYS A 114 -5.89 -9.01 -9.10
CA LYS A 114 -5.61 -9.81 -7.91
C LYS A 114 -4.17 -10.31 -7.88
N GLY A 115 -3.53 -10.26 -6.70
CA GLY A 115 -2.16 -10.68 -6.49
C GLY A 115 -1.11 -9.60 -6.77
N TYR A 116 -1.53 -8.40 -7.19
CA TYR A 116 -0.63 -7.26 -7.23
C TYR A 116 -0.33 -6.75 -5.82
N HIS A 117 0.95 -6.77 -5.47
CA HIS A 117 1.46 -6.23 -4.20
C HIS A 117 2.51 -5.18 -4.56
N GLY A 118 2.08 -3.92 -4.68
CA GLY A 118 2.98 -2.80 -4.92
C GLY A 118 3.90 -2.53 -3.72
N ALA A 119 4.48 -1.33 -3.68
CA ALA A 119 5.21 -0.90 -2.49
C ALA A 119 4.30 -0.93 -1.23
N PRO A 120 4.85 -1.22 -0.04
CA PRO A 120 4.06 -1.23 1.20
C PRO A 120 3.28 0.07 1.39
N GLN A 121 1.99 -0.05 1.66
CA GLN A 121 1.12 1.11 1.88
C GLN A 121 1.12 1.49 3.35
N ARG A 122 1.43 2.76 3.65
CA ARG A 122 1.33 3.27 5.03
C ARG A 122 -0.14 3.35 5.44
N CYS A 123 -0.49 2.67 6.52
CA CYS A 123 -1.84 2.72 7.10
C CYS A 123 -2.11 4.05 7.82
N TYR A 124 -3.38 4.44 7.92
CA TYR A 124 -3.84 5.64 8.63
C TYR A 124 -3.47 5.61 10.11
N LYS A 125 -3.59 4.43 10.73
CA LYS A 125 -3.06 4.15 12.07
C LYS A 125 -2.29 2.83 12.04
N PRO A 126 -1.20 2.69 12.82
CA PRO A 126 -0.52 1.41 12.94
C PRO A 126 -1.48 0.36 13.49
N ARG A 127 -1.22 -0.91 13.15
CA ARG A 127 -1.89 -2.03 13.81
C ARG A 127 -1.58 -1.92 15.30
N ALA A 128 -2.60 -2.00 16.14
CA ALA A 128 -2.39 -2.08 17.58
C ALA A 128 -1.59 -3.35 17.87
N ALA A 129 -0.27 -3.20 17.99
CA ALA A 129 0.58 -4.25 18.49
C ALA A 129 0.25 -4.37 19.97
N TYR A 130 -0.34 -5.50 20.39
CA TYR A 130 -0.16 -5.92 21.78
C TYR A 130 1.34 -5.99 21.98
N SER A 131 1.84 -5.12 22.87
CA SER A 131 3.24 -4.82 23.09
C SER A 131 4.12 -6.07 23.02
N TYR A 132 4.77 -6.28 21.89
CA TYR A 132 5.99 -7.06 21.83
C TYR A 132 6.95 -6.25 20.98
N ASN A 133 7.92 -5.67 21.68
CA ASN A 133 9.08 -4.92 21.21
C ASN A 133 9.47 -5.22 19.76
N ASP A 134 8.95 -4.46 18.80
CA ASP A 134 9.48 -4.44 17.45
C ASP A 134 10.38 -3.21 17.31
N ARG A 135 11.59 -3.34 17.86
CA ARG A 135 12.76 -2.57 17.43
C ARG A 135 13.24 -3.13 16.10
N ARG A 136 12.46 -3.08 15.02
CA ARG A 136 13.01 -3.28 13.67
C ARG A 136 13.34 -1.94 13.07
N HIS A 137 14.61 -1.59 13.31
CA HIS A 137 15.50 -0.90 12.38
C HIS A 137 14.83 -0.41 11.11
N ASP A 138 14.56 0.90 11.07
CA ASP A 138 14.65 1.67 9.84
C ASP A 138 16.02 1.40 9.21
N ASN A 139 16.07 0.46 8.26
CA ASN A 139 17.24 0.25 7.41
C ASN A 139 17.28 1.40 6.40
N ARG A 140 17.64 2.59 6.91
CA ARG A 140 18.06 3.73 6.13
C ARG A 140 19.42 3.38 5.56
N LYS A 141 19.43 2.65 4.43
CA LYS A 141 20.64 2.41 3.63
C LYS A 141 21.18 3.77 3.17
N ASN A 142 22.10 4.30 3.96
CA ASN A 142 22.87 5.49 3.64
C ASN A 142 24.19 5.00 3.03
N TYR A 143 24.48 5.48 1.82
CA TYR A 143 25.74 5.27 1.12
C TYR A 143 26.91 5.87 1.93
N LYS A 144 28.12 5.32 1.70
CA LYS A 144 29.48 5.67 2.19
C LYS A 144 30.00 4.63 3.21
N HIS A 145 31.20 4.06 3.12
CA HIS A 145 32.45 4.49 2.49
C HIS A 145 33.31 3.23 2.24
N TYR A 146 33.95 3.10 1.07
CA TYR A 146 35.01 2.11 0.87
C TYR A 146 36.28 2.67 1.48
N ASP A 147 36.72 2.14 2.62
CA ASP A 147 38.09 2.35 3.08
C ASP A 147 38.84 1.03 3.19
N LYS A 148 39.76 0.96 2.23
CA LYS A 148 40.88 0.07 2.00
C LYS A 148 41.77 -0.07 3.24
N HIS A 149 42.13 -1.31 3.59
CA HIS A 149 43.43 -1.59 4.21
C HIS A 149 44.04 -2.85 3.61
N ASP A 150 45.05 -2.63 2.77
CA ASP A 150 46.10 -3.57 2.43
C ASP A 150 46.96 -3.86 3.67
N ARG A 151 47.27 -5.14 3.97
CA ARG A 151 48.62 -5.71 3.81
C ARG A 151 48.78 -7.10 4.45
N HIS A 152 49.21 -8.03 3.59
CA HIS A 152 50.33 -8.98 3.74
C HIS A 152 50.51 -9.72 5.08
N GLU A 153 50.51 -11.05 5.03
CA GLU A 153 51.76 -11.81 5.08
C GLU A 153 51.62 -13.25 4.57
N LYS A 154 52.52 -13.60 3.66
CA LYS A 154 52.73 -14.93 3.08
C LYS A 154 53.60 -15.75 4.03
N HIS A 155 53.36 -17.05 4.12
CA HIS A 155 54.45 -18.00 4.34
C HIS A 155 54.32 -19.15 3.33
N ASP A 156 55.33 -19.22 2.48
CA ASP A 156 55.56 -20.21 1.42
C ASP A 156 56.66 -21.18 1.90
N ARG A 157 56.45 -22.49 1.61
CA ARG A 157 57.42 -23.57 1.30
C ARG A 157 58.23 -24.27 2.42
N HIS A 158 58.24 -25.61 2.38
CA HIS A 158 59.28 -26.50 1.79
C HIS A 158 58.92 -27.96 2.17
N ASP A 159 58.57 -28.84 1.23
CA ASP A 159 59.41 -29.81 0.47
C ASP A 159 59.76 -31.11 1.23
N GLN A 160 59.36 -32.25 0.62
CA GLN A 160 60.10 -33.53 0.41
C GLN A 160 60.60 -34.30 1.66
N ASP A 161 60.57 -35.64 1.81
CA ASP A 161 60.53 -36.79 0.90
C ASP A 161 60.18 -38.08 1.69
N ASP A 162 59.77 -39.11 0.93
CA ASP A 162 60.20 -40.52 1.02
C ASP A 162 59.63 -41.57 2.03
N ARG A 163 59.10 -42.63 1.38
CA ARG A 163 59.28 -44.10 1.58
C ARG A 163 58.18 -44.92 2.28
N ASN A 164 57.52 -45.72 1.43
CA ASN A 164 57.29 -47.16 1.50
C ASN A 164 57.12 -47.79 2.89
N ASP A 165 55.98 -48.44 3.11
CA ASP A 165 56.02 -49.89 3.33
C ASP A 165 54.75 -50.58 2.82
N ARG A 166 55.01 -51.71 2.15
CA ARG A 166 54.06 -52.65 1.57
C ARG A 166 53.31 -53.37 2.69
N HIS A 167 52.10 -53.84 2.41
CA HIS A 167 51.65 -55.16 2.86
C HIS A 167 50.49 -55.59 1.94
N ASP A 168 50.85 -56.42 0.97
CA ASP A 168 49.93 -57.35 0.32
C ASP A 168 49.60 -58.45 1.34
N ASP A 169 48.32 -58.80 1.47
CA ASP A 169 47.96 -60.19 1.74
C ASP A 169 46.60 -60.53 1.11
N HIS A 170 46.71 -61.39 0.12
CA HIS A 170 45.65 -62.10 -0.58
C HIS A 170 44.88 -63.04 0.37
N HIS A 171 43.57 -63.18 0.17
CA HIS A 171 42.81 -64.44 0.12
C HIS A 171 41.38 -64.06 -0.35
N GLY A 172 40.78 -64.58 -1.41
CA GLY A 172 41.02 -65.82 -2.14
C GLY A 172 39.75 -66.69 -2.08
N HIS A 173 38.97 -66.67 -3.16
CA HIS A 173 37.91 -67.65 -3.55
C HIS A 173 36.64 -67.74 -2.68
N GLY A 174 35.44 -67.96 -3.22
CA GLY A 174 35.03 -68.27 -4.58
C GLY A 174 33.66 -68.96 -4.56
N ARG A 175 32.76 -68.46 -5.41
CA ARG A 175 31.73 -69.14 -6.21
C ARG A 175 30.94 -70.32 -5.58
N ARG A 176 29.61 -70.21 -5.69
CA ARG A 176 28.85 -70.84 -6.78
C ARG A 176 27.62 -70.02 -7.10
#